data_AF-A0A7Y2F322-F1
#
_entry.id   AF-A0A7Y2F322-F1
#
_cell.length_a   1.000
_cell.length_b   1.000
_cell.length_c   1.000
_cell.angle_alpha   90.00
_cell.angle_beta   90.00
_cell.angle_gamma   90.00
#
_symmetry.space_group_name_H-M   'P 1'
#
loop_
_entity.id
_entity.type
_entity.pdbx_description
1 polymer ?
#
loop_
_entity_poly.entity_id
_entity_poly.type
_entity_poly.pdbx_seq_one_letter_code
_entity_poly.pdbx_strand_id
1 'polypeptide(L)' 'MEIIFLLIGFSLCVAIFFLFAFIWAIRTDQYEDEYGDSIRFLHDDVTETENQQNV' A
#
# COMPACT_ATOMS: atom_id res chain seq x y z
N MET A 1 -30.19 25.62 -16.68
CA MET A 1 -28.80 26.13 -16.78
C MET A 1 -28.11 26.18 -15.41
N GLU A 2 -28.80 26.50 -14.31
CA GLU A 2 -28.21 26.44 -12.96
C GLU A 2 -27.67 25.07 -12.55
N ILE A 3 -28.36 23.99 -12.91
CA ILE A 3 -27.94 22.62 -12.59
C ILE A 3 -26.52 22.31 -13.13
N ILE A 4 -26.16 22.88 -14.29
CA ILE A 4 -24.86 22.62 -14.93
C ILE A 4 -23.73 23.21 -14.10
N PHE A 5 -23.94 24.40 -13.52
CA PHE A 5 -22.95 25.02 -12.63
C PHE A 5 -22.77 24.22 -11.34
N LEU A 6 -23.85 23.65 -10.80
CA LEU A 6 -23.78 22.76 -9.63
C LEU A 6 -23.02 21.45 -9.94
N LEU A 7 -23.28 20.83 -11.09
CA LEU A 7 -22.57 19.62 -11.52
C LEU A 7 -21.08 19.87 -11.76
N ILE A 8 -20.72 21.02 -12.33
CA ILE A 8 -19.32 21.41 -12.54
C ILE A 8 -18.60 21.60 -11.21
N GLY A 9 -19.21 22.28 -10.25
CA GLY A 9 -18.64 22.43 -8.90
C GLY A 9 -18.46 21.07 -8.22
N PHE A 10 -19.47 20.20 -8.28
CA PHE A 10 -19.42 18.87 -7.70
C PHE A 10 -18.34 17.99 -8.34
N SER A 11 -18.25 17.98 -9.67
CA SER A 11 -17.20 17.29 -10.43
C SER A 11 -15.80 17.74 -10.01
N LEU A 12 -15.58 19.05 -9.85
CA LEU A 12 -14.30 19.60 -9.44
C LEU A 12 -13.96 19.21 -7.99
N CYS A 13 -14.94 19.27 -7.07
CA CYS A 13 -14.75 18.82 -5.69
C CYS A 13 -14.36 17.34 -5.63
N VAL A 14 -15.02 16.47 -6.38
CA VAL A 14 -14.69 15.03 -6.45
C VAL A 14 -13.28 14.83 -7.00
N ALA A 15 -12.90 15.53 -8.06
CA ALA A 15 -11.55 15.44 -8.63
C ALA A 15 -10.46 15.84 -7.63
N ILE A 16 -10.66 16.94 -6.89
CA ILE A 16 -9.71 17.40 -5.86
C ILE A 16 -9.65 16.41 -4.70
N PHE A 17 -10.79 15.86 -4.27
CA PHE A 17 -10.85 14.86 -3.21
C PHE A 17 -10.01 13.62 -3.57
N PHE A 18 -10.20 13.08 -4.78
CA PHE A 18 -9.43 11.92 -5.24
C PHE A 18 -7.93 12.24 -5.38
N LEU A 19 -7.58 13.43 -5.87
CA LEU A 19 -6.18 13.86 -5.97
C LEU A 19 -5.52 13.92 -4.57
N PHE A 20 -6.22 14.47 -3.58
CA PHE A 20 -5.72 14.56 -2.22
C PHE A 20 -5.57 13.18 -1.57
N ALA A 21 -6.58 12.31 -1.72
CA ALA A 21 -6.54 10.93 -1.26
C ALA A 21 -5.38 10.15 -1.90
N PHE A 22 -5.13 10.36 -3.20
CA PHE A 22 -4.03 9.73 -3.93
C PHE A 22 -2.65 10.17 -3.40
N ILE A 23 -2.45 11.47 -3.19
CA ILE A 23 -1.20 11.99 -2.61
C ILE A 23 -1.01 11.46 -1.18
N TRP A 24 -2.08 11.40 -0.39
CA TRP A 24 -2.04 10.83 0.96
C TRP A 24 -1.69 9.33 0.95
N ALA A 25 -2.24 8.57 0.02
CA ALA A 25 -1.96 7.15 -0.13
C ALA A 25 -0.48 6.89 -0.49
N ILE A 26 0.09 7.66 -1.43
CA ILE A 26 1.51 7.52 -1.81
C ILE A 26 2.44 7.92 -0.66
N ARG A 27 2.07 8.94 0.11
CA ARG A 27 2.86 9.39 1.26
C ARG A 27 2.73 8.47 2.47
N THR A 28 1.73 7.60 2.49
CA THR A 28 1.61 6.60 3.53
C THR A 28 2.56 5.47 3.15
N ASP A 29 3.49 5.15 4.04
CA ASP A 29 4.47 4.08 3.90
C ASP A 29 3.80 2.68 3.99
N GLN A 30 2.69 2.49 3.27
CA GLN A 30 1.97 1.21 3.17
C GLN A 30 2.76 0.15 2.41
N TYR A 31 4.00 0.47 2.01
CA TYR A 31 4.93 -0.43 1.34
C TYR A 31 5.86 -1.15 2.33
N GLU A 32 5.82 -0.83 3.63
CA GLU A 32 6.64 -1.53 4.63
C GLU A 32 6.27 -3.02 4.77
N ASP A 33 5.04 -3.40 4.41
CA ASP A 33 4.56 -4.80 4.42
C ASP A 33 4.87 -5.56 3.11
N GLU A 34 5.78 -5.06 2.27
CA GLU A 34 6.21 -5.74 1.04
C GLU A 34 7.31 -6.79 1.28
N TYR A 35 7.90 -6.83 2.48
CA TYR A 35 8.66 -7.98 2.96
C TYR A 35 7.69 -9.05 3.46
N GLY A 36 6.95 -9.64 2.53
CA GLY A 36 6.02 -10.70 2.81
C GLY A 36 6.67 -11.88 3.53
N ASP A 37 5.90 -12.52 4.40
CA ASP A 37 6.22 -13.77 5.12
C ASP A 37 6.75 -14.89 4.19
N SER A 38 6.55 -14.74 2.88
CA SER A 38 7.15 -15.54 1.81
C SER A 38 8.68 -15.68 1.91
N ILE A 39 9.40 -14.69 2.44
CA ILE A 39 10.87 -14.75 2.59
C ILE A 39 11.26 -15.43 3.93
N ARG A 40 10.39 -15.36 4.94
CA ARG A 40 10.62 -16.00 6.25
C ARG A 40 10.66 -17.53 6.12
N PHE A 41 9.71 -18.11 5.38
CA PHE A 41 9.67 -19.57 5.20
C PHE A 41 10.90 -20.12 4.43
N LEU A 42 11.42 -19.39 3.45
CA LEU A 42 12.61 -19.78 2.68
C LEU A 42 13.93 -19.61 3.46
N HIS A 43 13.97 -18.75 4.48
CA HIS A 43 15.15 -18.51 5.31
C HIS A 43 15.17 -19.36 6.60
N ASP A 44 14.00 -19.79 7.09
CA ASP A 44 13.91 -20.62 8.30
C ASP A 44 14.45 -22.06 8.06
N ASP A 45 14.19 -22.66 6.89
CA ASP A 45 14.70 -24.01 6.54
C ASP A 45 16.25 -24.10 6.50
N VAL A 46 16.93 -23.00 6.18
CA VAL A 46 18.40 -22.95 6.14
C VAL A 46 19.00 -22.96 7.55
N THR A 47 18.32 -22.32 8.50
CA THR A 47 18.83 -22.12 9.87
C THR A 47 18.65 -23.37 10.75
N GLU A 48 17.61 -24.15 10.51
CA GLU A 48 17.40 -25.43 11.23
C GLU A 48 18.38 -26.51 10.79
N THR A 49 18.79 -26.52 9.51
CA THR A 49 19.70 -27.54 8.97
C THR A 49 21.13 -27.39 9.51
N GLU A 50 21.61 -26.16 9.76
CA GLU A 50 22.94 -25.93 10.35
C GLU A 50 23.00 -26.26 11.85
N ASN A 51 21.91 -26.05 12.60
CA ASN A 51 21.87 -26.37 14.03
C ASN A 51 21.83 -27.89 14.29
N GLN A 52 21.27 -28.69 13.39
CA GLN A 52 21.21 -30.15 13.55
C GLN A 52 22.50 -30.88 13.16
N GLN A 53 23.39 -30.25 12.39
CA GLN A 53 24.70 -30.83 12.06
C GLN A 53 25.78 -30.59 13.13
N ASN A 54 25.49 -29.75 14.14
CA ASN A 54 26.44 -29.37 15.18
C ASN A 54 26.07 -29.93 16.57
N VAL A 55 25.20 -30.94 16.64
CA VAL A 55 24.82 -31.70 17.85
C VAL A 55 25.20 -33.18 17.73
#